data_AF-D8M999-F1
#
_entry.id   AF-D8M999-F1
#
_cell.length_a   1.000
_cell.length_b   1.000
_cell.length_c   1.000
_cell.angle_alpha   90.00
_cell.angle_beta   90.00
_cell.angle_gamma   90.00
#
_symmetry.space_group_name_H-M   'P 1'
#
loop_
_entity.id
_entity.type
_entity.pdbx_description
1 polymer ?
#
loop_
_entity_poly.entity_id
_entity_poly.type
_entity_poly.pdbx_seq_one_letter_code
_entity_poly.pdbx_strand_id
1 'polypeptide(L)'
;MFGPAETKTLFLLFQKLCSARSSRLDGLKLLVQIVSSLPKEAIEPFLPAVINILTVLAERGASQAIREQILLALAWLTIRFGRSASTQLVLQKGEQVFLGFFSVLFRNGINDMSEVVQKIEAYGIVKMLETEQGFYAANRAALGQGLIAVMRYALKDVNKNLFTGDASFLNKAVEYDAYHKLSLASIEPADPIPEVKDMMKVTQDLISVVVQQCGGSLDSVLQALPRDDQEYLWKKLNQWTVCSQTRKMTNTLWFLLYIDYEAHSYCTSDEAA
;
A
#
# COMPACT_ATOMS: atom_id res chain seq x y z
N MET A 1 -30.22 7.13 11.06
CA MET A 1 -29.57 5.96 11.69
C MET A 1 -29.88 4.77 10.80
N PHE A 2 -28.89 4.15 10.14
CA PHE A 2 -29.15 2.94 9.34
C PHE A 2 -29.44 1.77 10.28
N GLY A 3 -30.54 1.04 10.04
CA GLY A 3 -30.85 -0.15 10.80
C GLY A 3 -30.02 -1.36 10.35
N PRO A 4 -30.13 -2.48 11.09
CA PRO A 4 -29.43 -3.73 10.75
C PRO A 4 -29.84 -4.30 9.38
N ALA A 5 -31.10 -4.10 8.96
CA ALA A 5 -31.62 -4.62 7.69
C ALA A 5 -31.06 -3.86 6.47
N GLU A 6 -30.95 -2.55 6.59
CA GLU A 6 -30.39 -1.68 5.55
C GLU A 6 -28.89 -1.93 5.39
N THR A 7 -28.17 -2.09 6.52
CA THR A 7 -26.75 -2.45 6.52
C THR A 7 -26.52 -3.77 5.79
N LYS A 8 -27.31 -4.81 6.10
CA LYS A 8 -27.24 -6.10 5.41
C LYS A 8 -27.50 -5.96 3.91
N THR A 9 -28.44 -5.10 3.51
CA THR A 9 -28.77 -4.86 2.10
C THR A 9 -27.60 -4.23 1.35
N LEU A 10 -26.89 -3.28 1.96
CA LEU A 10 -25.70 -2.66 1.38
C LEU A 10 -24.57 -3.69 1.15
N PHE A 11 -24.32 -4.58 2.11
CA PHE A 11 -23.32 -5.63 1.95
C PHE A 11 -23.71 -6.68 0.89
N LEU A 12 -25.00 -7.02 0.77
CA LEU A 12 -25.49 -7.88 -0.31
C LEU A 12 -25.32 -7.24 -1.69
N LEU A 13 -25.57 -5.93 -1.80
CA LEU A 13 -25.34 -5.18 -3.03
C LEU A 13 -23.85 -5.17 -3.40
N PHE A 14 -22.98 -4.87 -2.44
CA PHE A 14 -21.53 -4.98 -2.59
C PHE A 14 -21.12 -6.36 -3.13
N GLN A 15 -21.58 -7.44 -2.50
CA GLN A 15 -21.26 -8.81 -2.92
C GLN A 15 -21.73 -9.09 -4.36
N LYS A 16 -22.92 -8.63 -4.72
CA LYS A 16 -23.47 -8.79 -6.07
C LYS A 16 -22.64 -8.03 -7.11
N LEU A 17 -22.27 -6.78 -6.83
CA LEU A 17 -21.45 -5.95 -7.71
C LEU A 17 -20.05 -6.53 -7.91
N CYS A 18 -19.43 -7.08 -6.85
CA CYS A 18 -18.11 -7.72 -6.94
C CYS A 18 -18.11 -9.07 -7.68
N SER A 19 -19.28 -9.73 -7.76
CA SER A 19 -19.40 -11.00 -8.48
C SER A 19 -19.30 -10.80 -10.00
N ALA A 20 -19.89 -9.73 -10.53
CA ALA A 20 -19.88 -9.40 -11.96
C ALA A 20 -18.63 -8.59 -12.37
N ARG A 21 -17.94 -9.03 -13.44
CA ARG A 21 -16.65 -8.42 -13.87
C ARG A 21 -16.77 -6.93 -14.20
N SER A 22 -17.87 -6.52 -14.84
CA SER A 22 -18.12 -5.14 -15.27
C SER A 22 -18.36 -4.16 -14.13
N SER A 23 -18.88 -4.62 -12.99
CA SER A 23 -19.28 -3.77 -11.86
C SER A 23 -18.40 -3.91 -10.62
N ARG A 24 -17.32 -4.70 -10.69
CA ARG A 24 -16.42 -4.94 -9.54
C ARG A 24 -15.85 -3.65 -8.96
N LEU A 25 -15.49 -2.71 -9.82
CA LEU A 25 -14.94 -1.43 -9.41
C LEU A 25 -15.97 -0.63 -8.59
N ASP A 26 -17.23 -0.61 -9.02
CA ASP A 26 -18.30 0.07 -8.31
C ASP A 26 -18.65 -0.62 -7.00
N GLY A 27 -18.55 -1.95 -6.95
CA GLY A 27 -18.64 -2.72 -5.70
C GLY A 27 -17.58 -2.30 -4.69
N LEU A 28 -16.31 -2.15 -5.11
CA LEU A 28 -15.24 -1.68 -4.23
C LEU A 28 -15.43 -0.24 -3.77
N LYS A 29 -15.86 0.66 -4.68
CA LYS A 29 -16.20 2.05 -4.32
C LYS A 29 -17.35 2.09 -3.31
N LEU A 30 -18.38 1.27 -3.49
CA LEU A 30 -19.47 1.13 -2.53
C LEU A 30 -18.94 0.65 -1.17
N LEU A 31 -18.04 -0.33 -1.15
CA LEU A 31 -17.43 -0.80 0.10
C LEU A 31 -16.68 0.34 0.83
N VAL A 32 -15.89 1.15 0.12
CA VAL A 32 -15.21 2.31 0.71
C VAL A 32 -16.23 3.26 1.35
N GLN A 33 -17.35 3.53 0.68
CA GLN A 33 -18.41 4.39 1.24
C GLN A 33 -19.12 3.78 2.45
N ILE A 34 -19.38 2.47 2.42
CA ILE A 34 -19.94 1.73 3.57
C ILE A 34 -19.00 1.87 4.77
N VAL A 35 -17.70 1.62 4.56
CA VAL A 35 -16.69 1.63 5.61
C VAL A 35 -16.39 3.04 6.12
N SER A 36 -16.48 4.08 5.28
CA SER A 36 -16.28 5.46 5.73
C SER A 36 -17.50 6.02 6.49
N SER A 37 -18.71 5.53 6.21
CA SER A 37 -19.95 6.19 6.66
C SER A 37 -20.71 5.46 7.78
N LEU A 38 -20.61 4.13 7.89
CA LEU A 38 -21.37 3.37 8.88
C LEU A 38 -20.63 3.23 10.23
N PRO A 39 -21.33 3.04 11.36
CA PRO A 39 -20.67 2.75 12.63
C PRO A 39 -19.93 1.40 12.58
N LYS A 40 -18.87 1.28 13.38
CA LYS A 40 -17.94 0.14 13.37
C LYS A 40 -18.68 -1.18 13.65
N GLU A 41 -19.59 -1.13 14.60
CA GLU A 41 -20.40 -2.24 15.13
C GLU A 41 -21.34 -2.81 14.06
N ALA A 42 -21.77 -1.98 13.10
CA ALA A 42 -22.64 -2.41 12.01
C ALA A 42 -21.88 -3.17 10.91
N ILE A 43 -20.59 -2.88 10.74
CA ILE A 43 -19.72 -3.48 9.72
C ILE A 43 -19.07 -4.76 10.25
N GLU A 44 -18.75 -4.81 11.55
CA GLU A 44 -17.99 -5.89 12.19
C GLU A 44 -18.49 -7.31 11.85
N PRO A 45 -19.81 -7.60 11.84
CA PRO A 45 -20.31 -8.94 11.49
C PRO A 45 -20.00 -9.37 10.04
N PHE A 46 -19.77 -8.41 9.15
CA PHE A 46 -19.53 -8.64 7.72
C PHE A 46 -18.05 -8.66 7.35
N LEU A 47 -17.15 -8.27 8.26
CA LEU A 47 -15.71 -8.25 8.01
C LEU A 47 -15.19 -9.56 7.41
N PRO A 48 -15.58 -10.74 7.90
CA PRO A 48 -15.08 -11.98 7.32
C PRO A 48 -15.39 -12.13 5.83
N ALA A 49 -16.64 -11.84 5.44
CA ALA A 49 -17.07 -11.93 4.06
C ALA A 49 -16.40 -10.87 3.17
N VAL A 50 -16.25 -9.64 3.69
CA VAL A 50 -15.58 -8.54 2.99
C VAL A 50 -14.13 -8.92 2.67
N ILE A 51 -13.36 -9.36 3.66
CA ILE A 51 -11.96 -9.73 3.48
C ILE A 51 -11.84 -10.87 2.46
N ASN A 52 -12.66 -11.92 2.58
CA ASN A 52 -12.68 -13.02 1.61
C ASN A 52 -12.93 -12.54 0.17
N ILE A 53 -13.85 -11.59 -0.05
CA ILE A 53 -14.11 -11.03 -1.39
C ILE A 53 -12.90 -10.25 -1.90
N LEU A 54 -12.28 -9.41 -1.07
CA LEU A 54 -11.10 -8.63 -1.45
C LEU A 54 -9.93 -9.55 -1.86
N THR A 55 -9.69 -10.63 -1.12
CA THR A 55 -8.67 -11.63 -1.45
C THR A 55 -8.92 -12.29 -2.79
N VAL A 56 -10.14 -12.79 -3.01
CA VAL A 56 -10.53 -13.46 -4.25
C VAL A 56 -10.40 -12.51 -5.46
N LEU A 57 -10.70 -11.23 -5.27
CA LEU A 57 -10.55 -10.23 -6.32
C LEU A 57 -9.08 -9.98 -6.68
N ALA A 58 -8.19 -9.90 -5.69
CA ALA A 58 -6.76 -9.70 -5.92
C ALA A 58 -6.10 -10.89 -6.65
N GLU A 59 -6.47 -12.13 -6.31
CA GLU A 59 -5.92 -13.35 -6.92
C GLU A 59 -6.31 -13.51 -8.41
N ARG A 60 -7.48 -13.00 -8.82
CA ARG A 60 -8.03 -13.19 -10.18
C ARG A 60 -7.41 -12.30 -11.26
N GLY A 61 -6.15 -11.89 -11.10
CA GLY A 61 -5.48 -11.02 -12.06
C GLY A 61 -6.16 -9.65 -12.17
N ALA A 62 -6.46 -9.03 -11.02
CA ALA A 62 -7.08 -7.71 -10.97
C ALA A 62 -6.31 -6.68 -11.82
N SER A 63 -7.05 -5.82 -12.53
CA SER A 63 -6.48 -4.64 -13.18
C SER A 63 -5.90 -3.69 -12.14
N GLN A 64 -5.04 -2.76 -12.57
CA GLN A 64 -4.43 -1.77 -11.67
C GLN A 64 -5.48 -1.01 -10.85
N ALA A 65 -6.52 -0.47 -11.50
CA ALA A 65 -7.61 0.25 -10.82
C ALA A 65 -8.34 -0.59 -9.76
N ILE A 66 -8.49 -1.90 -9.98
CA ILE A 66 -9.10 -2.79 -8.98
C ILE A 66 -8.16 -2.99 -7.79
N ARG A 67 -6.85 -3.13 -8.02
CA ARG A 67 -5.86 -3.28 -6.94
C ARG A 67 -5.75 -2.02 -6.08
N GLU A 68 -5.74 -0.84 -6.70
CA GLU A 68 -5.76 0.44 -6.00
C GLU A 68 -7.01 0.56 -5.12
N GLN A 69 -8.19 0.23 -5.65
CA GLN A 69 -9.41 0.26 -4.83
C GLN A 69 -9.46 -0.81 -3.73
N ILE A 70 -8.83 -1.97 -3.92
CA ILE A 70 -8.66 -2.97 -2.85
C ILE A 70 -7.75 -2.41 -1.75
N LEU A 71 -6.64 -1.75 -2.12
CA LEU A 71 -5.72 -1.12 -1.16
C LEU A 71 -6.46 -0.05 -0.35
N LEU A 72 -7.21 0.84 -1.01
CA LEU A 72 -8.01 1.86 -0.34
C LEU A 72 -9.05 1.26 0.61
N ALA A 73 -9.78 0.23 0.18
CA ALA A 73 -10.75 -0.45 1.03
C ALA A 73 -10.10 -1.09 2.27
N LEU A 74 -8.94 -1.73 2.09
CA LEU A 74 -8.18 -2.31 3.20
C LEU A 74 -7.60 -1.24 4.12
N ALA A 75 -7.08 -0.14 3.59
CA ALA A 75 -6.57 0.97 4.37
C ALA A 75 -7.65 1.48 5.33
N TRP A 76 -8.85 1.72 4.81
CA TRP A 76 -10.01 2.10 5.61
C TRP A 76 -10.39 1.05 6.67
N LEU A 77 -10.44 -0.22 6.29
CA LEU A 77 -10.73 -1.30 7.24
C LEU A 77 -9.68 -1.38 8.34
N THR A 78 -8.40 -1.29 8.02
CA THR A 78 -7.31 -1.33 9.01
C THR A 78 -7.32 -0.09 9.90
N ILE A 79 -7.60 1.10 9.38
CA ILE A 79 -7.70 2.31 10.19
C ILE A 79 -8.82 2.19 11.24
N ARG A 80 -9.98 1.62 10.86
CA ARG A 80 -11.15 1.53 11.74
C ARG A 80 -11.16 0.30 12.66
N PHE A 81 -10.67 -0.82 12.17
CA PHE A 81 -10.71 -2.10 12.88
C PHE A 81 -9.35 -2.57 13.41
N GLY A 82 -8.26 -1.87 13.04
CA GLY A 82 -6.91 -2.24 13.41
C GLY A 82 -6.55 -3.64 12.91
N ARG A 83 -5.82 -4.35 13.76
CA ARG A 83 -5.36 -5.73 13.55
C ARG A 83 -6.47 -6.71 13.18
N SER A 84 -7.71 -6.47 13.63
CA SER A 84 -8.84 -7.36 13.34
C SER A 84 -9.13 -7.48 11.83
N ALA A 85 -8.86 -6.47 11.01
CA ALA A 85 -9.08 -6.55 9.57
C ALA A 85 -8.10 -7.51 8.87
N SER A 86 -6.82 -7.42 9.23
CA SER A 86 -5.73 -8.16 8.61
C SER A 86 -5.52 -9.55 9.22
N THR A 87 -5.78 -9.72 10.52
CA THR A 87 -5.80 -11.05 11.16
C THR A 87 -6.92 -11.94 10.60
N GLN A 88 -8.06 -11.37 10.21
CA GLN A 88 -9.12 -12.13 9.52
C GLN A 88 -8.66 -12.72 8.19
N LEU A 89 -7.76 -12.04 7.46
CA LEU A 89 -7.16 -12.56 6.23
C LEU A 89 -6.34 -13.82 6.52
N VAL A 90 -5.47 -13.75 7.53
CA VAL A 90 -4.62 -14.89 7.96
C VAL A 90 -5.48 -16.06 8.44
N LEU A 91 -6.49 -15.78 9.27
CA LEU A 91 -7.36 -16.81 9.85
C LEU A 91 -8.18 -17.56 8.79
N GLN A 92 -8.61 -16.89 7.72
CA GLN A 92 -9.51 -17.50 6.74
C GLN A 92 -8.81 -18.17 5.56
N LYS A 93 -7.65 -17.65 5.16
CA LYS A 93 -6.98 -18.05 3.92
C LYS A 93 -5.61 -18.65 4.16
N GLY A 94 -5.12 -18.60 5.39
CA GLY A 94 -3.80 -19.06 5.77
C GLY A 94 -2.71 -18.08 5.37
N GLU A 95 -1.51 -18.36 5.89
CA GLU A 95 -0.35 -17.50 5.75
C GLU A 95 0.09 -17.32 4.29
N GLN A 96 0.06 -18.39 3.48
CA GLN A 96 0.49 -18.33 2.08
C GLN A 96 -0.32 -17.33 1.23
N VAL A 97 -1.64 -17.25 1.45
CA VAL A 97 -2.49 -16.29 0.74
C VAL A 97 -2.22 -14.88 1.23
N PHE A 98 -1.99 -14.69 2.54
CA PHE A 98 -1.53 -13.42 3.10
C PHE A 98 -0.22 -12.95 2.43
N LEU A 99 0.74 -13.86 2.22
CA LEU A 99 2.02 -13.57 1.57
C LEU A 99 1.83 -13.05 0.14
N GLY A 100 1.12 -13.81 -0.70
CA GLY A 100 0.90 -13.44 -2.10
C GLY A 100 0.08 -12.16 -2.24
N PHE A 101 -0.92 -11.98 -1.39
CA PHE A 101 -1.85 -10.85 -1.43
C PHE A 101 -1.14 -9.51 -1.23
N PHE A 102 -0.39 -9.34 -0.15
CA PHE A 102 0.26 -8.07 0.15
C PHE A 102 1.45 -7.77 -0.78
N SER A 103 2.15 -8.81 -1.25
CA SER A 103 3.20 -8.64 -2.26
C SER A 103 2.65 -8.05 -3.57
N VAL A 104 1.43 -8.44 -3.97
CA VAL A 104 0.77 -7.87 -5.16
C VAL A 104 0.25 -6.46 -4.90
N LEU A 105 -0.32 -6.21 -3.72
CA LEU A 105 -0.91 -4.90 -3.40
C LEU A 105 0.15 -3.82 -3.23
N PHE A 106 1.20 -4.06 -2.45
CA PHE A 106 2.19 -3.02 -2.14
C PHE A 106 3.14 -2.72 -3.31
N ARG A 107 3.39 -3.69 -4.20
CA ARG A 107 4.25 -3.48 -5.38
C ARG A 107 3.75 -2.36 -6.30
N ASN A 108 2.43 -2.14 -6.35
CA ASN A 108 1.87 -1.06 -7.15
C ASN A 108 2.10 0.33 -6.52
N GLY A 109 2.30 0.40 -5.20
CA GLY A 109 2.42 1.65 -4.47
C GLY A 109 1.10 2.44 -4.37
N ILE A 110 1.23 3.68 -3.90
CA ILE A 110 0.14 4.65 -3.75
C ILE A 110 0.10 5.51 -5.01
N ASN A 111 -0.95 5.39 -5.82
CA ASN A 111 -1.06 6.04 -7.13
C ASN A 111 -2.47 6.66 -7.35
N ASP A 112 -2.99 7.42 -6.39
CA ASP A 112 -4.22 8.21 -6.59
C ASP A 112 -3.89 9.68 -6.91
N MET A 113 -4.79 10.43 -7.53
CA MET A 113 -4.62 11.88 -7.78
C MET A 113 -5.08 12.73 -6.59
N SER A 114 -5.90 12.17 -5.70
CA SER A 114 -6.42 12.83 -4.50
C SER A 114 -5.46 12.68 -3.33
N GLU A 115 -4.93 13.80 -2.82
CA GLU A 115 -4.05 13.80 -1.64
C GLU A 115 -4.71 13.15 -0.41
N VAL A 116 -6.03 13.31 -0.27
CA VAL A 116 -6.81 12.69 0.82
C VAL A 116 -6.79 11.18 0.70
N VAL A 117 -6.98 10.64 -0.51
CA VAL A 117 -6.93 9.19 -0.76
C VAL A 117 -5.52 8.65 -0.51
N GLN A 118 -4.50 9.33 -1.04
CA GLN A 118 -3.11 8.95 -0.81
C GLN A 118 -2.76 8.93 0.68
N LYS A 119 -3.24 9.90 1.46
CA LYS A 119 -3.06 9.95 2.92
C LYS A 119 -3.68 8.75 3.61
N ILE A 120 -4.92 8.39 3.24
CA ILE A 120 -5.62 7.23 3.79
C ILE A 120 -4.84 5.95 3.48
N GLU A 121 -4.41 5.77 2.23
CA GLU A 121 -3.64 4.60 1.83
C GLU A 121 -2.31 4.53 2.58
N ALA A 122 -1.54 5.62 2.63
CA ALA A 122 -0.27 5.67 3.34
C ALA A 122 -0.44 5.33 4.83
N TYR A 123 -1.39 5.98 5.50
CA TYR A 123 -1.64 5.73 6.92
C TYR A 123 -2.21 4.33 7.17
N GLY A 124 -3.05 3.83 6.28
CA GLY A 124 -3.55 2.46 6.32
C GLY A 124 -2.43 1.43 6.21
N ILE A 125 -1.49 1.61 5.27
CA ILE A 125 -0.30 0.77 5.14
C ILE A 125 0.53 0.82 6.42
N VAL A 126 0.78 2.01 6.99
CA VAL A 126 1.48 2.15 8.28
C VAL A 126 0.82 1.27 9.33
N LYS A 127 -0.51 1.36 9.48
CA LYS A 127 -1.24 0.55 10.47
C LYS A 127 -1.20 -0.94 10.19
N MET A 128 -1.20 -1.37 8.93
CA MET A 128 -1.02 -2.79 8.59
C MET A 128 0.37 -3.28 9.03
N LEU A 129 1.41 -2.52 8.71
CA LEU A 129 2.79 -2.89 9.04
C LEU A 129 3.07 -2.85 10.55
N GLU A 130 2.50 -1.91 11.29
CA GLU A 130 2.64 -1.85 12.76
C GLU A 130 1.98 -3.03 13.48
N THR A 131 0.86 -3.53 12.95
CA THR A 131 -0.02 -4.44 13.70
C THR A 131 0.15 -5.91 13.34
N GLU A 132 0.62 -6.22 12.13
CA GLU A 132 0.64 -7.59 11.62
C GLU A 132 2.01 -8.25 11.67
N GLN A 133 2.13 -9.21 12.60
CA GLN A 133 3.34 -9.99 12.80
C GLN A 133 3.74 -10.85 11.59
N GLY A 134 2.78 -11.20 10.73
CA GLY A 134 3.03 -11.97 9.50
C GLY A 134 4.03 -11.30 8.54
N PHE A 135 4.10 -9.96 8.54
CA PHE A 135 5.09 -9.23 7.72
C PHE A 135 6.52 -9.47 8.19
N TYR A 136 6.74 -9.58 9.49
CA TYR A 136 8.07 -9.73 10.09
C TYR A 136 8.56 -11.18 10.06
N ALA A 137 7.65 -12.12 10.26
CA ALA A 137 7.94 -13.55 10.31
C ALA A 137 8.10 -14.17 8.92
N ALA A 138 7.22 -13.82 7.97
CA ALA A 138 7.09 -14.57 6.73
C ALA A 138 7.08 -13.74 5.44
N ASN A 139 6.89 -12.41 5.50
CA ASN A 139 6.85 -11.55 4.30
C ASN A 139 7.72 -10.28 4.36
N ARG A 140 9.02 -10.44 4.51
CA ARG A 140 9.95 -9.30 4.56
C ARG A 140 9.98 -8.49 3.25
N ALA A 141 9.69 -9.13 2.11
CA ALA A 141 9.57 -8.45 0.83
C ALA A 141 8.37 -7.48 0.82
N ALA A 142 7.17 -7.93 1.19
CA ALA A 142 6.01 -7.05 1.28
C ALA A 142 6.19 -5.97 2.37
N LEU A 143 6.81 -6.30 3.50
CA LEU A 143 7.19 -5.31 4.52
C LEU A 143 8.02 -4.18 3.92
N GLY A 144 9.07 -4.53 3.17
CA GLY A 144 9.92 -3.55 2.49
C GLY A 144 9.18 -2.75 1.42
N GLN A 145 8.31 -3.39 0.62
CA GLN A 145 7.50 -2.70 -0.39
C GLN A 145 6.51 -1.71 0.23
N GLY A 146 5.88 -2.09 1.35
CA GLY A 146 4.99 -1.20 2.11
C GLY A 146 5.75 -0.01 2.70
N LEU A 147 6.95 -0.23 3.26
CA LEU A 147 7.82 0.87 3.72
C LEU A 147 8.16 1.83 2.58
N ILE A 148 8.57 1.30 1.41
CA ILE A 148 8.88 2.11 0.24
C ILE A 148 7.67 2.93 -0.21
N ALA A 149 6.47 2.34 -0.24
CA ALA A 149 5.25 3.05 -0.63
C ALA A 149 4.96 4.24 0.31
N VAL A 150 5.04 4.03 1.62
CA VAL A 150 4.84 5.08 2.63
C VAL A 150 5.94 6.15 2.54
N MET A 151 7.20 5.73 2.38
CA MET A 151 8.33 6.65 2.23
C MET A 151 8.21 7.53 0.99
N ARG A 152 7.84 6.95 -0.16
CA ARG A 152 7.62 7.69 -1.40
C ARG A 152 6.54 8.75 -1.22
N TYR A 153 5.43 8.40 -0.57
CA TYR A 153 4.38 9.34 -0.25
C TYR A 153 4.85 10.47 0.68
N ALA A 154 5.48 10.13 1.81
CA ALA A 154 5.94 11.12 2.79
C ALA A 154 6.99 12.07 2.21
N LEU A 155 7.94 11.55 1.42
CA LEU A 155 8.97 12.32 0.73
C LEU A 155 8.46 13.11 -0.48
N LYS A 156 7.22 12.87 -0.91
CA LYS A 156 6.68 13.35 -2.19
C LYS A 156 7.56 12.94 -3.38
N ASP A 157 8.17 11.75 -3.30
CA ASP A 157 8.92 11.18 -4.41
C ASP A 157 7.91 10.68 -5.46
N VAL A 158 7.87 11.34 -6.61
CA VAL A 158 7.06 10.88 -7.74
C VAL A 158 7.58 9.52 -8.18
N ASN A 159 6.69 8.54 -8.28
CA ASN A 159 7.00 7.22 -8.80
C ASN A 159 7.31 7.37 -10.30
N LYS A 160 8.59 7.52 -10.66
CA LYS A 160 9.04 7.77 -12.04
C LYS A 160 8.69 6.67 -13.03
N ASN A 161 8.26 5.50 -12.55
CA ASN A 161 7.80 4.38 -13.36
C ASN A 161 6.43 4.62 -14.03
N LEU A 162 5.75 5.76 -13.80
CA LEU A 162 4.43 6.05 -14.39
C LEU A 162 4.43 6.82 -15.71
N PHE A 163 5.50 7.53 -16.10
CA PHE A 163 5.45 8.39 -17.29
C PHE A 163 5.88 7.72 -18.61
N THR A 164 6.14 6.42 -18.61
CA THR A 164 6.44 5.64 -19.83
C THR A 164 5.24 4.89 -20.40
N GLY A 165 4.04 5.02 -19.80
CA GLY A 165 2.80 4.45 -20.31
C GLY A 165 1.97 5.49 -21.06
N ASP A 166 2.20 5.63 -22.36
CA ASP A 166 1.31 6.20 -23.38
C ASP A 166 0.44 7.42 -22.99
N ALA A 167 0.83 8.58 -23.52
CA ALA A 167 -0.03 9.75 -23.72
C ALA A 167 -1.16 9.51 -24.77
N SER A 168 -1.70 8.29 -24.85
CA SER A 168 -2.79 7.90 -25.77
C SER A 168 -4.18 7.95 -25.12
N PHE A 169 -4.30 8.53 -23.91
CA PHE A 169 -5.57 8.67 -23.18
C PHE A 169 -6.64 9.50 -23.93
N LEU A 170 -6.28 10.14 -25.05
CA LEU A 170 -7.20 10.90 -25.90
C LEU A 170 -7.72 10.13 -27.14
N ASN A 171 -7.25 8.92 -27.43
CA ASN A 171 -7.56 8.22 -28.69
C ASN A 171 -8.14 6.80 -28.48
N LYS A 172 -9.26 6.69 -27.77
CA LYS A 172 -10.17 5.55 -27.97
C LYS A 172 -11.57 6.07 -28.27
N ALA A 173 -12.15 5.57 -29.37
CA ALA A 173 -13.54 5.77 -29.72
C ALA A 173 -14.40 5.27 -28.55
N VAL A 174 -15.06 6.20 -27.89
CA VAL A 174 -15.93 5.95 -26.74
C VAL A 174 -17.24 5.36 -27.26
N GLU A 175 -17.47 4.07 -27.02
CA GLU A 175 -18.83 3.54 -27.04
C GLU A 175 -19.59 4.17 -25.86
N TYR A 176 -20.64 4.91 -26.20
CA TYR A 176 -21.47 5.73 -25.32
C TYR A 176 -22.28 4.87 -24.36
N ASP A 177 -21.90 4.83 -23.08
CA ASP A 177 -22.82 4.58 -21.97
C ASP A 177 -22.82 5.83 -21.07
N ALA A 178 -23.83 6.68 -21.26
CA ALA A 178 -23.91 8.03 -20.73
C ALA A 178 -24.24 8.06 -19.22
N TYR A 179 -23.25 7.82 -18.37
CA TYR A 179 -23.25 8.33 -16.99
C TYR A 179 -22.63 9.75 -17.00
N HIS A 180 -23.48 10.77 -17.16
CA HIS A 180 -23.04 12.14 -16.93
C HIS A 180 -22.90 12.39 -15.43
N LYS A 181 -21.65 12.48 -14.97
CA LYS A 181 -21.32 12.96 -13.63
C LYS A 181 -21.76 14.44 -13.57
N LEU A 182 -22.88 14.73 -12.92
CA LEU A 182 -23.31 16.09 -12.64
C LEU A 182 -22.23 16.76 -11.78
N SER A 183 -21.48 17.69 -12.37
CA SER A 183 -20.41 18.45 -11.70
C SER A 183 -21.01 19.57 -10.85
N LEU A 184 -21.89 19.21 -9.92
CA LEU A 184 -22.51 20.14 -8.99
C LEU A 184 -22.04 19.77 -7.57
N ALA A 185 -21.18 20.63 -7.03
CA ALA A 185 -20.42 20.53 -5.78
C ALA A 185 -19.19 19.60 -5.85
N SER A 186 -18.01 20.19 -6.07
CA SER A 186 -16.75 19.64 -5.56
C SER A 186 -16.80 19.74 -4.04
N ILE A 187 -17.48 18.78 -3.40
CA ILE A 187 -17.32 18.57 -1.97
C ILE A 187 -15.90 18.04 -1.84
N GLU A 188 -14.96 18.89 -1.45
CA GLU A 188 -13.63 18.43 -1.06
C GLU A 188 -13.85 17.36 0.03
N PRO A 189 -13.38 16.12 -0.20
CA PRO A 189 -13.58 15.06 0.78
C PRO A 189 -12.88 15.50 2.06
N ALA A 190 -13.67 15.66 3.14
CA ALA A 190 -13.13 16.00 4.45
C ALA A 190 -12.06 14.97 4.82
N ASP A 191 -10.90 15.46 5.29
CA ASP A 191 -9.80 14.60 5.75
C ASP A 191 -10.32 13.68 6.85
N PRO A 192 -10.37 12.36 6.61
CA PRO A 192 -10.98 11.45 7.56
C PRO A 192 -10.03 11.08 8.71
N ILE A 193 -8.79 11.55 8.67
CA ILE A 193 -7.76 11.28 9.68
C ILE A 193 -7.10 12.60 10.10
N PRO A 194 -7.88 13.58 10.58
CA PRO A 194 -7.39 14.94 10.86
C PRO A 194 -6.31 14.99 11.95
N GLU A 195 -6.23 13.96 12.79
CA GLU A 195 -5.20 13.81 13.81
C GLU A 195 -3.81 13.55 13.22
N VAL A 196 -3.72 13.00 12.00
CA VAL A 196 -2.45 12.72 11.32
C VAL A 196 -2.03 13.94 10.51
N LYS A 197 -1.31 14.86 11.16
CA LYS A 197 -0.85 16.11 10.54
C LYS A 197 0.49 15.99 9.84
N ASP A 198 1.32 15.06 10.29
CA ASP A 198 2.70 14.90 9.82
C ASP A 198 2.99 13.44 9.46
N MET A 199 2.83 13.13 8.19
CA MET A 199 3.12 11.80 7.65
C MET A 199 4.62 11.48 7.62
N MET A 200 5.49 12.48 7.67
CA MET A 200 6.94 12.25 7.81
C MET A 200 7.24 11.64 9.18
N LYS A 201 6.73 12.26 10.26
CA LYS A 201 6.88 11.75 11.61
C LYS A 201 6.30 10.34 11.75
N VAL A 202 5.09 10.12 11.24
CA VAL A 202 4.46 8.78 11.25
C VAL A 202 5.34 7.74 10.54
N THR A 203 5.97 8.11 9.42
CA THR A 203 6.86 7.20 8.70
C THR A 203 8.13 6.90 9.49
N GLN A 204 8.71 7.88 10.18
CA GLN A 204 9.88 7.68 11.04
C GLN A 204 9.58 6.78 12.24
N ASP A 205 8.42 6.98 12.85
CA ASP A 205 7.93 6.13 13.95
C ASP A 205 7.74 4.69 13.45
N LEU A 206 7.14 4.50 12.27
CA LEU A 206 7.01 3.19 11.62
C LEU A 206 8.37 2.54 11.38
N ILE A 207 9.34 3.26 10.81
CA ILE A 207 10.70 2.72 10.58
C ILE A 207 11.31 2.24 11.90
N SER A 208 11.15 3.03 12.97
CA SER A 208 11.65 2.67 14.30
C SER A 208 11.01 1.39 14.83
N VAL A 209 9.68 1.23 14.65
CA VAL A 209 8.96 0.00 14.99
C VAL A 209 9.50 -1.17 14.17
N VAL A 210 9.68 -1.01 12.86
CA VAL A 210 10.17 -2.11 12.01
C VAL A 210 11.58 -2.53 12.40
N VAL A 211 12.48 -1.58 12.63
CA VAL A 211 13.86 -1.85 13.09
C VAL A 211 13.83 -2.68 14.38
N GLN A 212 13.01 -2.30 15.35
CA GLN A 212 12.87 -3.02 16.62
C GLN A 212 12.35 -4.45 16.41
N GLN A 213 11.29 -4.62 15.60
CA GLN A 213 10.69 -5.92 15.32
C GLN A 213 11.63 -6.83 14.49
N CYS A 214 12.53 -6.26 13.70
CA CYS A 214 13.55 -6.98 12.93
C CYS A 214 14.85 -7.25 13.70
N GLY A 215 14.85 -7.09 15.03
CA GLY A 215 16.03 -7.40 15.86
C GLY A 215 17.12 -6.32 15.82
N GLY A 216 16.75 -5.09 15.48
CA GLY A 216 17.64 -3.93 15.49
C GLY A 216 18.24 -3.56 14.13
N SER A 217 17.97 -4.29 13.05
CA SER A 217 18.46 -3.96 11.70
C SER A 217 17.39 -4.17 10.62
N LEU A 218 17.48 -3.40 9.53
CA LEU A 218 16.67 -3.56 8.32
C LEU A 218 17.35 -4.42 7.24
N ASP A 219 18.55 -4.96 7.48
CA ASP A 219 19.30 -5.73 6.47
C ASP A 219 18.49 -6.89 5.90
N SER A 220 17.74 -7.58 6.74
CA SER A 220 16.90 -8.70 6.32
C SER A 220 15.68 -8.29 5.49
N VAL A 221 15.22 -7.04 5.65
CA VAL A 221 14.16 -6.44 4.82
C VAL A 221 14.76 -6.00 3.48
N LEU A 222 15.93 -5.35 3.51
CA LEU A 222 16.67 -4.98 2.31
C LEU A 222 16.94 -6.21 1.44
N GLN A 223 17.55 -7.26 1.97
CA GLN A 223 17.88 -8.47 1.22
C GLN A 223 16.66 -9.17 0.58
N ALA A 224 15.45 -8.95 1.11
CA ALA A 224 14.22 -9.52 0.57
C ALA A 224 13.63 -8.74 -0.62
N LEU A 225 14.11 -7.53 -0.91
CA LEU A 225 13.61 -6.67 -1.97
C LEU A 225 14.32 -6.90 -3.31
N PRO A 226 13.70 -6.53 -4.45
CA PRO A 226 14.40 -6.39 -5.73
C PRO A 226 15.49 -5.31 -5.66
N ARG A 227 16.55 -5.42 -6.49
CA ARG A 227 17.72 -4.52 -6.45
C ARG A 227 17.36 -3.03 -6.49
N ASP A 228 16.48 -2.60 -7.38
CA ASP A 228 16.09 -1.19 -7.51
C ASP A 228 15.43 -0.65 -6.23
N ASP A 229 14.60 -1.48 -5.60
CA ASP A 229 13.91 -1.14 -4.36
C ASP A 229 14.85 -1.19 -3.14
N GLN A 230 15.85 -2.10 -3.16
CA GLN A 230 16.94 -2.11 -2.18
C GLN A 230 17.72 -0.79 -2.21
N GLU A 231 18.15 -0.38 -3.40
CA GLU A 231 18.93 0.84 -3.59
C GLU A 231 18.13 2.07 -3.17
N TYR A 232 16.86 2.14 -3.58
CA TYR A 232 15.97 3.22 -3.18
C TYR A 232 15.83 3.29 -1.66
N LEU A 233 15.48 2.18 -1.00
CA LEU A 233 15.26 2.15 0.45
C LEU A 233 16.54 2.51 1.20
N TRP A 234 17.68 1.93 0.83
CA TRP A 234 18.98 2.22 1.43
C TRP A 234 19.37 3.69 1.28
N LYS A 235 19.26 4.26 0.07
CA LYS A 235 19.59 5.66 -0.21
C LYS A 235 18.74 6.60 0.62
N LYS A 236 17.42 6.36 0.69
CA LYS A 236 16.49 7.23 1.42
C LYS A 236 16.65 7.10 2.94
N LEU A 237 16.92 5.91 3.47
CA LEU A 237 17.24 5.71 4.89
C LEU A 237 18.55 6.40 5.31
N ASN A 238 19.51 6.58 4.40
CA ASN A 238 20.74 7.32 4.68
C ASN A 238 20.56 8.86 4.56
N GLN A 239 19.63 9.31 3.72
CA GLN A 239 19.30 10.73 3.54
C GLN A 239 18.39 11.26 4.66
N TRP A 240 17.36 10.50 5.02
CA TRP A 240 16.60 10.72 6.25
C TRP A 240 17.48 10.31 7.42
N THR A 241 17.93 11.27 8.20
CA THR A 241 18.62 11.02 9.46
C THR A 241 17.64 10.45 10.51
N VAL A 242 17.04 9.28 10.23
CA VAL A 242 16.42 8.44 11.25
C VAL A 242 17.57 7.84 12.04
N CYS A 243 17.78 8.43 13.22
CA CYS A 243 18.61 8.01 14.33
C CYS A 243 20.13 7.89 14.09
N SER A 244 20.91 8.55 14.95
CA SER A 244 22.34 8.32 15.14
C SER A 244 22.68 6.86 15.53
N GLN A 245 21.67 6.05 15.87
CA GLN A 245 21.77 4.60 16.05
C GLN A 245 21.88 3.83 14.72
N THR A 246 21.19 4.24 13.65
CA THR A 246 21.22 3.59 12.33
C THR A 246 22.54 3.85 11.60
N ARG A 247 23.16 5.02 11.82
CA ARG A 247 24.54 5.31 11.34
C ARG A 247 25.61 4.41 11.95
N LYS A 248 25.36 3.77 13.09
CA LYS A 248 26.30 2.83 13.71
C LYS A 248 26.18 1.40 13.18
N MET A 249 25.15 1.09 12.38
CA MET A 249 24.81 -0.30 12.02
C MET A 249 25.08 -0.67 10.56
N THR A 250 25.38 0.28 9.67
CA THR A 250 25.76 -0.02 8.27
C THR A 250 27.27 -0.25 8.05
N ASN A 251 28.10 -0.17 9.08
CA ASN A 251 29.52 -0.49 8.95
C ASN A 251 29.76 -1.98 9.18
N THR A 252 30.08 -2.72 8.11
CA THR A 252 31.42 -3.35 7.89
C THR A 252 31.42 -4.17 6.57
N LEU A 253 30.27 -4.61 6.05
CA LEU A 253 30.22 -5.49 4.87
C LEU A 253 29.90 -4.80 3.53
N TRP A 254 29.16 -3.69 3.51
CA TRP A 254 28.78 -3.03 2.26
C TRP A 254 29.84 -2.10 1.68
N PHE A 255 30.76 -1.59 2.51
CA PHE A 255 31.89 -0.78 2.04
C PHE A 255 32.82 -1.57 1.11
N LEU A 256 32.93 -2.89 1.31
CA LEU A 256 33.76 -3.77 0.45
C LEU A 256 33.08 -4.09 -0.89
N LEU A 257 31.76 -4.27 -0.92
CA LEU A 257 31.03 -4.48 -2.17
C LEU A 257 30.98 -3.22 -3.05
N TYR A 258 31.04 -2.03 -2.44
CA TYR A 258 31.06 -0.77 -3.19
C TYR A 258 32.47 -0.41 -3.70
N ILE A 259 33.53 -0.73 -2.94
CA ILE A 259 34.92 -0.52 -3.39
C ILE A 259 35.26 -1.41 -4.60
N ASP A 260 34.77 -2.65 -4.66
CA ASP A 260 34.98 -3.52 -5.84
C ASP A 260 34.25 -3.02 -7.10
N TYR A 261 33.18 -2.23 -6.96
CA TYR A 261 32.42 -1.73 -8.11
C TYR A 261 33.00 -0.41 -8.66
N GLU A 262 33.49 0.48 -7.81
CA GLU A 262 34.22 1.68 -8.28
C GLU A 262 35.62 1.34 -8.83
N ALA A 263 36.24 0.24 -8.37
CA ALA A 263 37.53 -0.24 -8.92
C ALA A 263 37.41 -0.91 -10.31
N HIS A 264 36.20 -1.28 -10.76
CA HIS A 264 35.99 -1.87 -12.09
C HIS A 264 35.39 -0.91 -13.13
N SER A 265 35.03 0.32 -12.74
CA SER A 265 34.53 1.35 -13.66
C SER A 265 35.58 2.40 -14.07
N TYR A 266 36.79 2.39 -13.49
CA TYR A 266 37.83 3.39 -13.75
C TYR A 266 39.13 2.87 -14.37
N CYS A 267 39.19 1.59 -14.79
CA CYS A 267 40.38 1.02 -15.42
C CYS A 267 40.11 0.43 -16.81
N THR A 268 39.40 1.13 -17.70
CA THR A 268 39.48 0.89 -19.15
C THR A 268 39.14 2.15 -19.96
N SER A 269 39.91 3.23 -19.80
CA SER A 269 40.07 4.25 -20.84
C SER A 269 41.13 5.26 -20.42
N ASP A 270 42.40 4.85 -20.45
CA ASP A 270 43.55 5.73 -20.68
C ASP A 270 44.79 4.84 -20.69
N GLU A 271 44.96 4.09 -21.78
CA GLU A 271 46.26 3.59 -22.27
C GLU A 271 46.01 2.73 -23.52
N ALA A 272 46.05 3.37 -24.70
CA ALA A 272 46.52 2.75 -25.94
C ALA A 272 46.65 3.83 -27.03
N ALA A 273 47.91 4.25 -27.23
CA ALA A 273 48.58 4.67 -28.47
C ALA A 273 47.78 5.41 -29.56
#